data_AF-A0A5B8LPY3-F1
#
_entry.id   AF-A0A5B8LPY3-F1
#
_cell.length_a   1.000
_cell.length_b   1.000
_cell.length_c   1.000
_cell.angle_alpha   90.00
_cell.angle_beta   90.00
_cell.angle_gamma   90.00
#
_symmetry.space_group_name_H-M   'P 1'
#
loop_
_entity.id
_entity.type
_entity.pdbx_description
1 polymer ?
#
loop_
_entity_poly.entity_id
_entity_poly.type
_entity_poly.pdbx_seq_one_letter_code
_entity_poly.pdbx_strand_id
1 'polypeptide(L)'
;MRAPIGFRISNRRKSLKISQAFLARSLGISPSYLNLIENNKRDIGGALLNRVAAQLDIDIDELAGRMEQKLLQDLEEAFADPMVDRCRFAPTSDANWWRNTRPARRHWRDCTGPIRALSPMLTPMPTGCARTRC
;
A
#
# COMPACT_ATOMS: atom_id res chain seq x y z
N MET A 1 -8.12 -5.03 -2.18
CA MET A 1 -7.13 -5.42 -3.21
C MET A 1 -6.00 -6.20 -2.53
N ARG A 2 -5.78 -7.47 -2.89
CA ARG A 2 -4.71 -8.31 -2.31
C ARG A 2 -3.35 -7.81 -2.80
N ALA A 3 -2.41 -7.54 -1.90
CA ALA A 3 -1.03 -7.30 -2.32
C ALA A 3 -0.50 -8.58 -2.98
N PRO A 4 -0.02 -8.52 -4.24
CA PRO A 4 0.27 -9.73 -4.99
C PRO A 4 1.52 -10.42 -4.38
N ILE A 5 1.51 -11.75 -4.34
CA ILE A 5 2.47 -12.57 -3.57
C ILE A 5 3.92 -12.20 -3.90
N GLY A 6 4.23 -11.93 -5.17
CA GLY A 6 5.55 -11.54 -5.62
C GLY A 6 6.09 -10.27 -4.96
N PHE A 7 5.22 -9.28 -4.73
CA PHE A 7 5.60 -8.05 -4.04
C PHE A 7 6.03 -8.32 -2.59
N ARG A 8 5.33 -9.23 -1.92
CA ARG A 8 5.62 -9.60 -0.52
C ARG A 8 6.91 -10.40 -0.39
N ILE A 9 7.15 -11.34 -1.32
CA ILE A 9 8.44 -12.04 -1.44
C ILE A 9 9.56 -11.02 -1.59
N SER A 10 9.43 -10.05 -2.51
CA SER A 10 10.46 -9.03 -2.75
C SER A 10 10.70 -8.15 -1.51
N ASN A 11 9.64 -7.73 -0.82
CA ASN A 11 9.76 -6.90 0.38
C ASN A 11 10.40 -7.63 1.55
N ARG A 12 9.95 -8.86 1.84
CA ARG A 12 10.54 -9.67 2.91
C ARG A 12 11.99 -10.00 2.61
N ARG A 13 12.31 -10.33 1.36
CA ARG A 13 13.70 -10.53 0.92
C ARG A 13 14.56 -9.29 1.19
N LYS A 14 14.06 -8.09 0.85
CA LYS A 14 14.75 -6.82 1.06
C LYS A 14 14.89 -6.49 2.56
N SER A 15 13.89 -6.79 3.39
CA SER A 15 13.99 -6.58 4.84
C SER A 15 15.05 -7.47 5.49
N LEU A 16 15.20 -8.69 4.98
CA LEU A 16 16.28 -9.61 5.36
C LEU A 16 17.64 -9.28 4.73
N LYS A 17 17.72 -8.24 3.87
CA LYS A 17 18.94 -7.79 3.17
C LYS A 17 19.62 -8.88 2.33
N ILE A 18 18.89 -9.87 1.85
CA ILE A 18 19.43 -10.92 0.99
C ILE A 18 19.22 -10.58 -0.50
N SER A 19 20.18 -10.98 -1.34
CA SER A 19 20.08 -10.76 -2.78
C SER A 19 19.08 -11.72 -3.43
N GLN A 20 18.51 -11.31 -4.57
CA GLN A 20 17.60 -12.17 -5.34
C GLN A 20 18.34 -13.43 -5.82
N ALA A 21 19.61 -13.32 -6.22
CA ALA A 21 20.44 -14.46 -6.61
C ALA A 21 20.68 -15.43 -5.44
N PHE A 22 20.87 -14.94 -4.23
CA PHE A 22 20.99 -15.79 -3.04
C PHE A 22 19.69 -16.55 -2.78
N LEU A 23 18.55 -15.85 -2.73
CA LEU A 23 17.25 -16.50 -2.52
C LEU A 23 16.96 -17.54 -3.60
N ALA A 24 17.20 -17.22 -4.87
CA ALA A 24 17.00 -18.15 -5.99
C ALA A 24 17.82 -19.44 -5.82
N ARG A 25 19.10 -19.32 -5.42
CA ARG A 25 19.97 -20.48 -5.14
C ARG A 25 19.45 -21.33 -3.98
N SER A 26 19.06 -20.70 -2.87
CA SER A 26 18.49 -21.43 -1.72
C SER A 26 17.19 -22.17 -2.07
N LEU A 27 16.41 -21.60 -3.00
CA LEU A 27 15.18 -22.21 -3.52
C LEU A 27 15.42 -23.19 -4.67
N GLY A 28 16.66 -23.41 -5.13
CA GLY A 28 16.96 -24.29 -6.26
C GLY A 28 16.26 -23.89 -7.56
N ILE A 29 16.02 -22.59 -7.79
CA ILE A 29 15.43 -22.05 -9.02
C ILE A 29 16.37 -21.04 -9.67
N SER A 30 16.15 -20.72 -10.95
CA SER A 30 16.96 -19.70 -11.61
C SER A 30 16.61 -18.28 -11.11
N PRO A 31 17.58 -17.35 -11.07
CA PRO A 31 17.32 -15.95 -10.70
C PRO A 31 16.26 -15.28 -11.59
N SER A 32 16.24 -15.60 -12.88
CA SER A 32 15.23 -15.11 -13.82
C SER A 32 13.82 -15.59 -13.46
N TYR A 33 13.68 -16.85 -13.02
CA TYR A 33 12.40 -17.39 -12.58
C TYR A 33 11.90 -16.70 -11.31
N LEU A 34 12.77 -16.49 -10.32
CA LEU A 34 12.43 -15.73 -9.11
C LEU A 34 12.05 -14.27 -9.46
N ASN A 35 12.73 -13.66 -10.43
CA ASN A 35 12.39 -12.31 -10.89
C ASN A 35 10.98 -12.24 -11.50
N LEU A 36 10.57 -13.24 -12.29
CA LEU A 36 9.20 -13.30 -12.82
C LEU A 36 8.17 -13.43 -11.69
N ILE A 37 8.47 -14.23 -10.67
CA ILE A 37 7.60 -14.39 -9.49
C ILE A 37 7.51 -13.08 -8.71
N GLU A 38 8.63 -12.44 -8.37
CA GLU A 38 8.64 -11.17 -7.61
C GLU A 38 7.88 -10.05 -8.34
N ASN A 39 7.88 -10.07 -9.68
CA ASN A 39 7.13 -9.13 -10.52
C ASN A 39 5.69 -9.57 -10.84
N ASN A 40 5.20 -10.66 -10.23
CA ASN A 40 3.85 -11.20 -10.45
C ASN A 40 3.55 -11.56 -11.91
N LYS A 41 4.59 -11.89 -12.69
CA LYS A 41 4.47 -12.39 -14.06
C LYS A 41 4.29 -13.91 -14.11
N ARG A 42 4.49 -14.59 -12.98
CA ARG A 42 4.31 -16.03 -12.85
C ARG A 42 3.76 -16.38 -11.47
N ASP A 43 2.75 -17.23 -11.48
CA ASP A 43 2.15 -17.74 -10.25
C ASP A 43 3.10 -18.69 -9.52
N ILE A 44 2.95 -18.71 -8.19
CA ILE A 44 3.69 -19.56 -7.28
C ILE A 44 2.70 -20.33 -6.41
N GLY A 45 2.95 -21.63 -6.23
CA GLY A 45 2.11 -22.49 -5.41
C GLY A 45 2.84 -23.75 -4.95
N GLY A 46 2.13 -24.58 -4.18
CA GLY A 46 2.59 -25.89 -3.74
C GLY A 46 3.96 -25.85 -3.03
N ALA A 47 4.82 -26.83 -3.37
CA ALA A 47 6.11 -27.00 -2.73
C ALA A 47 7.06 -25.80 -2.88
N LEU A 48 6.97 -25.03 -3.98
CA LEU A 48 7.80 -23.83 -4.14
C LEU A 48 7.37 -22.72 -3.18
N LEU A 49 6.06 -22.51 -2.99
CA LEU A 49 5.55 -21.53 -2.04
C LEU A 49 5.99 -21.86 -0.61
N ASN A 50 5.92 -23.14 -0.22
CA ASN A 50 6.35 -23.59 1.11
C ASN A 50 7.84 -23.34 1.35
N ARG A 51 8.68 -23.61 0.35
CA ARG A 51 10.14 -23.34 0.45
C ARG A 51 10.43 -21.85 0.55
N VAL A 52 9.69 -21.01 -0.17
CA VAL A 52 9.80 -19.55 -0.06
C VAL A 52 9.44 -19.07 1.33
N ALA A 53 8.31 -19.53 1.87
CA ALA A 53 7.86 -19.18 3.22
C ALA A 53 8.91 -19.57 4.26
N ALA A 54 9.42 -20.80 4.20
CA ALA A 54 10.47 -21.28 5.10
C ALA A 54 11.77 -20.46 4.98
N GLN A 55 12.23 -20.17 3.75
CA GLN A 55 13.49 -19.45 3.54
C GLN A 55 13.42 -17.98 3.93
N LEU A 56 12.22 -17.39 3.91
CA LEU A 56 11.97 -16.00 4.27
C LEU A 56 11.48 -15.82 5.70
N ASP A 57 11.37 -16.92 6.46
CA ASP A 57 10.88 -16.93 7.84
C ASP A 57 9.57 -16.14 7.96
N ILE A 58 8.59 -16.51 7.14
CA ILE A 58 7.26 -15.91 7.08
C ILE A 58 6.23 -17.02 6.98
N ASP A 59 5.11 -16.85 7.69
CA ASP A 59 4.02 -17.82 7.64
C ASP A 59 3.36 -17.86 6.25
N ILE A 60 2.79 -19.01 5.86
CA ILE A 60 2.15 -19.17 4.54
C ILE A 60 0.84 -18.37 4.46
N ASP A 61 0.05 -18.31 5.53
CA ASP A 61 -1.15 -17.46 5.62
C ASP A 61 -0.78 -16.00 5.46
N GLU A 62 0.30 -15.60 6.15
CA GLU A 62 0.82 -14.25 6.08
C GLU A 62 1.32 -13.94 4.68
N LEU A 63 2.14 -14.80 4.06
CA LEU A 63 2.65 -14.60 2.69
C LEU A 63 1.52 -14.58 1.66
N ALA A 64 0.49 -15.42 1.85
CA ALA A 64 -0.69 -15.47 1.00
C ALA A 64 -1.63 -14.28 1.23
N GLY A 65 -1.65 -13.67 2.41
CA GLY A 65 -2.44 -12.46 2.68
C GLY A 65 -3.86 -12.74 3.11
N ARG A 66 -4.05 -13.89 3.77
CA ARG A 66 -5.36 -14.31 4.27
C ARG A 66 -5.84 -13.43 5.40
N MET A 67 -4.92 -12.93 6.24
CA MET A 67 -5.26 -12.04 7.35
C MET A 67 -5.80 -10.69 6.88
N GLU A 68 -5.14 -10.04 5.92
CA GLU A 68 -5.62 -8.76 5.38
C GLU A 68 -6.94 -8.92 4.63
N GLN A 69 -7.14 -10.05 3.97
CA GLN A 69 -8.42 -10.35 3.33
C GLN A 69 -9.54 -10.48 4.35
N LYS A 70 -9.29 -11.17 5.47
CA LYS A 70 -10.27 -11.26 6.56
C LYS A 70 -10.56 -9.88 7.15
N LEU A 71 -9.54 -9.08 7.43
CA LEU A 71 -9.72 -7.72 7.96
C LEU A 71 -10.53 -6.82 7.02
N LEU A 72 -10.28 -6.89 5.71
CA LEU A 72 -11.05 -6.16 4.71
C LEU A 72 -12.51 -6.62 4.69
N GLN A 73 -12.75 -7.92 4.80
CA GLN A 73 -14.09 -8.48 4.86
C GLN A 73 -14.84 -8.04 6.13
N ASP A 74 -14.18 -8.10 7.29
CA ASP A 74 -14.75 -7.63 8.56
C ASP A 74 -15.10 -6.13 8.48
N LEU A 75 -14.27 -5.34 7.80
CA LEU A 75 -14.52 -3.92 7.58
C LEU A 75 -15.71 -3.68 6.63
N GLU A 76 -15.77 -4.40 5.51
CA GLU A 76 -16.89 -4.35 4.56
C GLU A 76 -18.22 -4.73 5.24
N GLU A 77 -18.22 -5.74 6.10
CA GLU A 77 -19.38 -6.16 6.88
C GLU A 77 -19.82 -5.07 7.87
N ALA A 78 -18.86 -4.46 8.60
CA ALA A 78 -19.17 -3.36 9.51
C ALA A 78 -19.77 -2.14 8.79
N PHE A 79 -19.32 -1.84 7.55
CA PHE A 79 -19.88 -0.75 6.75
C PHE A 79 -21.24 -1.09 6.12
N ALA A 80 -21.59 -2.37 5.98
CA ALA A 80 -22.89 -2.81 5.48
C ALA A 80 -24.01 -2.67 6.53
N ASP A 81 -23.67 -2.37 7.79
CA ASP A 81 -24.65 -2.13 8.84
C ASP A 81 -25.51 -0.89 8.51
N PRO A 82 -26.85 -1.02 8.42
CA PRO A 82 -27.75 0.10 8.14
C PRO A 82 -27.70 1.23 9.18
N MET A 83 -27.17 1.00 10.38
CA MET A 83 -26.86 2.06 11.35
C MET A 83 -25.68 2.93 10.90
N VAL A 84 -24.69 2.37 10.20
CA VAL A 84 -23.53 3.10 9.65
C VAL A 84 -23.94 3.95 8.44
N ASP A 85 -24.85 3.49 7.59
CA ASP A 85 -25.38 4.30 6.47
C ASP A 85 -26.18 5.52 6.95
N ARG A 86 -26.82 5.42 8.14
CA ARG A 86 -27.47 6.57 8.79
C ARG A 86 -26.46 7.60 9.31
N CYS A 87 -25.24 7.18 9.62
CA CYS A 87 -24.10 8.07 9.85
C CYS A 87 -23.48 8.49 8.51
N ARG A 88 -24.24 9.18 7.66
CA ARG A 88 -23.74 9.67 6.38
C ARG A 88 -22.60 10.66 6.61
N PHE A 89 -21.37 10.21 6.41
CA PHE A 89 -20.22 11.07 6.22
C PHE A 89 -20.43 11.76 4.87
N ALA A 90 -21.08 12.92 4.86
CA ALA A 90 -21.11 13.74 3.67
C ALA A 90 -19.69 14.29 3.49
N PRO A 91 -18.90 13.84 2.49
CA PRO A 91 -17.78 14.67 2.07
C PRO A 91 -18.41 15.99 1.70
N THR A 92 -18.05 17.08 2.39
CA THR A 92 -18.52 18.41 2.00
C THR A 92 -18.15 18.56 0.54
N SER A 93 -19.14 18.56 -0.36
CA SER A 93 -18.96 18.80 -1.80
C SER A 93 -18.40 20.20 -2.07
N ASP A 94 -18.24 20.99 -1.01
CA ASP A 94 -17.56 22.25 -0.98
C ASP A 94 -16.08 22.07 -1.32
N ALA A 95 -15.71 22.41 -2.55
CA ALA A 95 -14.33 22.56 -3.01
C ALA A 95 -13.47 23.53 -2.15
N ASN A 96 -14.08 24.18 -1.17
CA ASN A 96 -13.53 25.20 -0.29
C ASN A 96 -13.55 24.80 1.19
N TRP A 97 -13.84 23.54 1.52
CA TRP A 97 -14.01 23.06 2.91
C TRP A 97 -12.83 23.40 3.85
N TRP A 98 -11.61 23.44 3.31
CA TRP A 98 -10.38 23.80 4.04
C TRP A 98 -10.35 25.25 4.55
N ARG A 99 -11.16 26.17 4.00
CA ARG A 99 -11.20 27.58 4.45
C ARG A 99 -11.94 27.78 5.76
N ASN A 100 -12.89 26.91 6.08
CA ASN A 100 -13.90 27.21 7.10
C ASN A 100 -13.72 26.39 8.40
N THR A 101 -12.78 25.43 8.44
CA THR A 101 -12.46 24.70 9.67
C THR A 101 -11.45 25.47 10.54
N ARG A 102 -11.96 26.25 11.49
CA ARG A 102 -11.22 26.72 12.67
C ARG A 102 -11.71 25.88 13.87
N PRO A 103 -11.16 24.67 14.12
CA PRO A 103 -9.94 24.60 14.92
C PRO A 103 -9.09 23.32 14.70
N ALA A 104 -7.94 23.40 14.02
CA ALA A 104 -6.84 22.43 14.19
C ALA A 104 -5.50 22.97 13.65
N ARG A 105 -5.21 24.27 13.81
CA ARG A 105 -3.93 24.86 13.33
C ARG A 105 -2.72 24.58 14.22
N ARG A 106 -2.84 23.82 15.32
CA ARG A 106 -1.75 23.67 16.29
C ARG A 106 -1.01 22.33 16.27
N HIS A 107 -1.57 21.24 15.75
CA HIS A 107 -0.94 19.91 15.88
C HIS A 107 -0.28 19.35 14.62
N TRP A 108 -0.61 19.84 13.42
CA TRP A 108 -0.09 19.28 12.16
C TRP A 108 1.35 19.69 11.78
N ARG A 109 2.10 20.34 12.69
CA ARG A 109 3.51 20.68 12.43
C ARG A 109 4.48 19.53 12.69
N ASP A 110 4.06 18.48 13.37
CA ASP A 110 4.97 17.43 13.84
C ASP A 110 4.97 16.16 12.96
N CYS A 111 4.14 16.09 11.91
CA CYS A 111 4.05 14.90 11.05
C CYS A 111 4.80 15.02 9.71
N THR A 112 5.63 16.04 9.48
CA THR A 112 6.45 16.14 8.25
C THR A 112 7.71 15.26 8.34
N GLY A 113 7.51 13.94 8.34
CA GLY A 113 8.47 12.98 7.79
C GLY A 113 8.20 12.75 6.30
N PRO A 114 9.16 12.26 5.49
CA PRO A 114 9.11 12.41 4.04
C PRO A 114 8.20 11.34 3.40
N ILE A 115 6.90 11.60 3.30
CA ILE A 115 6.05 10.96 2.29
C ILE A 115 5.99 11.89 1.09
N ARG A 116 7.13 12.00 0.40
CA ARG A 116 7.21 12.61 -0.92
C ARG A 116 7.04 11.52 -1.96
N ALA A 117 5.80 11.05 -2.15
CA ALA A 117 5.30 10.46 -3.42
C ALA A 117 3.97 9.73 -3.19
N LEU A 118 2.84 10.45 -3.21
CA LEU A 118 1.67 9.98 -3.95
C LEU A 118 0.71 11.15 -4.20
N SER A 119 0.86 11.79 -5.35
CA SER A 119 -0.19 12.60 -5.96
C SER A 119 0.06 12.71 -7.45
N PRO A 120 -0.75 12.02 -8.28
CA PRO A 120 -1.01 12.44 -9.64
C PRO A 120 -2.47 12.93 -9.70
N MET A 121 -2.79 14.06 -9.06
CA MET A 121 -4.13 14.69 -9.16
C MET A 121 -4.17 16.16 -8.67
N LEU A 122 -3.07 16.91 -8.82
CA LEU A 122 -3.16 18.37 -8.78
C LEU A 122 -3.38 18.88 -10.20
N THR A 123 -4.59 19.35 -10.47
CA THR A 123 -4.87 20.35 -11.51
C THR A 123 -3.89 21.53 -11.38
N PRO A 124 -3.43 22.14 -12.49
CA PRO A 124 -2.54 23.28 -12.41
C PRO A 124 -3.26 24.47 -11.76
N MET A 125 -2.60 25.10 -10.80
CA MET A 125 -2.99 26.40 -10.23
C MET A 125 -3.06 27.45 -11.35
N PRO A 126 -4.07 28.34 -11.40
CA PRO A 126 -4.03 29.47 -12.33
C PRO A 126 -2.93 30.43 -11.90
N THR A 127 -1.95 30.65 -12.80
CA THR A 127 -0.93 31.68 -12.65
C THR A 127 -1.56 33.07 -12.78
N GLY A 128 -2.00 33.62 -11.65
CA GLY A 128 -2.32 35.04 -11.51
C GLY A 128 -1.04 35.85 -11.33
N CYS A 129 -0.52 36.39 -12.43
CA CYS A 129 0.56 37.36 -12.43
C CYS A 129 0.05 38.68 -11.83
N ALA A 130 0.37 38.95 -10.55
CA ALA A 130 0.17 40.27 -9.95
C ALA A 130 1.53 40.98 -9.88
N ARG A 131 1.89 41.68 -10.95
CA ARG A 131 3.00 42.63 -10.96
C ARG A 131 2.43 44.05 -10.84
N THR A 132 2.70 44.64 -9.68
CA THR A 132 3.06 46.05 -9.42
C THR A 132 2.26 47.16 -10.13
N ARG A 133 1.56 47.97 -9.33
CA ARG A 133 1.12 49.33 -9.74
C ARG A 133 2.34 50.23 -9.93
N CYS A 134 2.30 51.05 -10.98
CA CYS A 134 3.05 52.31 -11.06
C CYS A 134 2.53 53.31 -10.02
#